data_AF-A0A2E6I0D0-F1
#
_entry.id   AF-A0A2E6I0D0-F1
#
_cell.length_a   1.000
_cell.length_b   1.000
_cell.length_c   1.000
_cell.angle_alpha   90.00
_cell.angle_beta   90.00
_cell.angle_gamma   90.00
#
_symmetry.space_group_name_H-M   'P 1'
#
loop_
_entity.id
_entity.type
_entity.pdbx_description
1 polymer ?
#
loop_
_entity_poly.entity_id
_entity_poly.type
_entity_poly.pdbx_seq_one_letter_code
_entity_poly.pdbx_strand_id
1 'polypeptide(L)'
;MKVVSLYVDQRPPGDQSLDRAREFGFEIYPTIAEALRCGGDALAVDGVLIIGEHGEYASNELNQKLYPRYEFFKQCVEVFEADGRSVPIYNDKHLSYEFEKANEMVEDGHRLGFPILAGSSLPVTWRLPDLELPLGRRIEDALMVGVGSSDAMDYHVLEAMQCMVERRAGGQGVPEQGVSAVELIEGDEVWAAGENGRWSERLLEAALSRADSPLGLTEEDGRTQDLIGSGELRRLCENPRAYFVEYADGFKATMLLLNGAIRDYCFAALLEGDDEPVSMQFFLTPTPNVTYSACLVHKIVEMLETGVAPYPAERTLIVSGMLESFLKSLAAGKRLETPHLAVSYQPPAESQHARY
;
A
#
# COMPACT_ATOMS: atom_id res chain seq x y z
N MET A 1 -13.04 -20.91 -3.32
CA MET A 1 -11.58 -21.12 -3.37
C MET A 1 -11.16 -22.20 -2.37
N LYS A 2 -10.12 -23.00 -2.68
CA LYS A 2 -9.48 -23.95 -1.74
C LYS A 2 -7.97 -23.84 -1.89
N VAL A 3 -7.24 -23.94 -0.78
CA VAL A 3 -5.78 -24.13 -0.82
C VAL A 3 -5.52 -25.60 -1.11
N VAL A 4 -4.75 -25.89 -2.17
CA VAL A 4 -4.47 -27.27 -2.62
C VAL A 4 -3.03 -27.71 -2.33
N SER A 5 -2.11 -26.75 -2.23
CA SER A 5 -0.70 -26.95 -1.93
C SER A 5 -0.14 -25.73 -1.22
N LEU A 6 0.98 -25.92 -0.49
CA LEU A 6 1.67 -24.85 0.21
C LEU A 6 3.18 -25.04 0.12
N TYR A 7 3.93 -23.95 -0.03
CA TYR A 7 5.36 -23.88 0.25
C TYR A 7 5.58 -22.95 1.43
N VAL A 8 6.51 -23.30 2.33
CA VAL A 8 6.84 -22.51 3.52
C VAL A 8 8.35 -22.47 3.67
N ASP A 9 8.94 -21.29 3.48
CA ASP A 9 10.39 -21.08 3.56
C ASP A 9 10.92 -21.24 5.00
N GLN A 10 10.22 -20.65 5.98
CA GLN A 10 10.64 -20.65 7.38
C GLN A 10 9.53 -21.17 8.30
N ARG A 11 9.89 -22.08 9.22
CA ARG A 11 8.96 -22.70 10.18
C ARG A 11 9.45 -22.46 11.63
N PRO A 12 9.27 -21.24 12.16
CA PRO A 12 9.65 -20.92 13.54
C PRO A 12 8.75 -21.65 14.57
N PRO A 13 9.12 -21.63 15.86
CA PRO A 13 8.24 -22.13 16.91
C PRO A 13 6.86 -21.46 16.87
N GLY A 14 5.79 -22.27 16.84
CA GLY A 14 4.40 -21.78 16.75
C GLY A 14 3.87 -21.59 15.32
N ASP A 15 4.65 -21.92 14.29
CA ASP A 15 4.15 -22.03 12.91
C ASP A 15 2.91 -22.93 12.84
N GLN A 16 1.89 -22.48 12.11
CA GLN A 16 0.60 -23.17 11.99
C GLN A 16 0.50 -24.02 10.72
N SER A 17 1.50 -23.99 9.84
CA SER A 17 1.39 -24.54 8.49
C SER A 17 1.02 -26.03 8.47
N LEU A 18 1.67 -26.84 9.31
CA LEU A 18 1.38 -28.29 9.41
C LEU A 18 -0.01 -28.58 9.99
N ASP A 19 -0.47 -27.77 10.94
CA ASP A 19 -1.79 -27.94 11.54
C ASP A 19 -2.89 -27.59 10.54
N ARG A 20 -2.72 -26.49 9.81
CA ARG A 20 -3.65 -26.05 8.75
C ARG A 20 -3.66 -27.04 7.58
N ALA A 21 -2.50 -27.56 7.18
CA ALA A 21 -2.41 -28.60 6.16
C ALA A 21 -3.24 -29.84 6.53
N ARG A 22 -3.15 -30.31 7.79
CA ARG A 22 -3.95 -31.43 8.29
C ARG A 22 -5.44 -31.10 8.40
N GLU A 23 -5.78 -29.90 8.87
CA GLU A 23 -7.16 -29.45 9.06
C GLU A 23 -7.91 -29.32 7.72
N PHE A 24 -7.26 -28.77 6.70
CA PHE A 24 -7.89 -28.44 5.42
C PHE A 24 -7.55 -29.41 4.28
N GLY A 25 -6.64 -30.36 4.51
CA GLY A 25 -6.35 -31.45 3.59
C GLY A 25 -5.49 -31.07 2.37
N PHE A 26 -4.50 -30.19 2.56
CA PHE A 26 -3.51 -29.83 1.54
C PHE A 26 -2.10 -30.30 1.94
N GLU A 27 -1.21 -30.42 0.95
CA GLU A 27 0.17 -30.87 1.18
C GLU A 27 1.16 -29.70 1.19
N ILE A 28 2.22 -29.82 2.00
CA ILE A 28 3.32 -28.85 2.05
C ILE A 28 4.52 -29.42 1.30
N TYR A 29 4.93 -28.73 0.24
CA TYR A 29 6.03 -29.14 -0.63
C TYR A 29 7.34 -28.43 -0.26
N PRO A 30 8.50 -29.03 -0.57
CA PRO A 30 9.79 -28.45 -0.21
C PRO A 30 10.24 -27.35 -1.17
N THR A 31 9.63 -27.24 -2.36
CA THR A 31 9.92 -26.18 -3.35
C THR A 31 8.65 -25.54 -3.89
N ILE A 32 8.76 -24.30 -4.37
CA ILE A 32 7.66 -23.59 -5.06
C ILE A 32 7.23 -24.36 -6.31
N ALA A 33 8.19 -24.89 -7.07
CA ALA A 33 7.88 -25.66 -8.27
C ALA A 33 7.04 -26.91 -7.98
N GLU A 34 7.37 -27.67 -6.92
CA GLU A 34 6.57 -28.82 -6.51
C GLU A 34 5.19 -28.41 -5.97
N ALA A 35 5.10 -27.28 -5.25
CA ALA A 35 3.81 -26.76 -4.79
C ALA A 35 2.90 -26.37 -5.97
N LEU A 36 3.42 -25.69 -6.99
CA LEU A 36 2.66 -25.30 -8.18
C LEU A 36 2.20 -26.51 -9.01
N ARG A 37 2.95 -27.62 -8.98
CA ARG A 37 2.61 -28.86 -9.69
C ARG A 37 1.88 -29.88 -8.83
N CYS A 38 1.61 -29.58 -7.56
CA CYS A 38 1.03 -30.52 -6.59
C CYS A 38 1.74 -31.89 -6.59
N GLY A 39 3.08 -31.87 -6.67
CA GLY A 39 3.92 -33.08 -6.75
C GLY A 39 3.97 -33.79 -8.12
N GLY A 40 3.25 -33.29 -9.12
CA GLY A 40 3.26 -33.79 -10.50
C GLY A 40 4.34 -33.16 -11.40
N ASP A 41 4.21 -33.37 -12.71
CA ASP A 41 5.13 -32.90 -13.75
C ASP A 41 4.63 -31.67 -14.53
N ALA A 42 3.44 -31.17 -14.22
CA ALA A 42 2.84 -29.99 -14.85
C ALA A 42 2.06 -29.14 -13.84
N LEU A 43 1.92 -27.84 -14.12
CA LEU A 43 1.19 -26.85 -13.34
C LEU A 43 -0.24 -27.35 -13.03
N ALA A 44 -0.56 -27.45 -11.74
CA ALA A 44 -1.77 -28.11 -11.23
C ALA A 44 -2.62 -27.21 -10.32
N VAL A 45 -2.38 -25.90 -10.35
CA VAL A 45 -3.13 -24.88 -9.60
C VAL A 45 -3.81 -23.89 -10.55
N ASP A 46 -4.84 -23.20 -10.06
CA ASP A 46 -5.59 -22.17 -10.81
C ASP A 46 -5.17 -20.73 -10.47
N GLY A 47 -4.31 -20.55 -9.45
CA GLY A 47 -3.77 -19.26 -9.04
C GLY A 47 -2.78 -19.39 -7.90
N VAL A 48 -2.03 -18.33 -7.63
CA VAL A 48 -0.95 -18.30 -6.63
C VAL A 48 -1.15 -17.14 -5.66
N LEU A 49 -0.94 -17.39 -4.37
CA LEU A 49 -0.87 -16.35 -3.33
C LEU A 49 0.55 -16.34 -2.76
N ILE A 50 1.27 -15.24 -2.98
CA ILE A 50 2.62 -15.02 -2.46
C ILE A 50 2.53 -14.15 -1.22
N ILE A 51 2.79 -14.76 -0.05
CA ILE A 51 2.80 -14.08 1.25
C ILE A 51 4.24 -14.02 1.75
N GLY A 52 4.96 -12.96 1.38
CA GLY A 52 6.37 -12.74 1.74
C GLY A 52 6.53 -11.80 2.93
N GLU A 53 6.07 -12.18 4.11
CA GLU A 53 6.13 -11.35 5.33
C GLU A 53 6.50 -12.17 6.59
N HIS A 54 6.73 -11.48 7.71
CA HIS A 54 6.95 -12.05 9.06
C HIS A 54 8.12 -13.05 9.26
N GLY A 55 8.82 -13.49 8.21
CA GLY A 55 10.04 -14.30 8.34
C GLY A 55 11.27 -13.51 8.74
N GLU A 56 12.35 -14.20 9.11
CA GLU A 56 13.64 -13.61 9.43
C GLU A 56 14.51 -13.51 8.17
N TYR A 57 14.66 -12.28 7.68
CA TYR A 57 15.44 -11.94 6.50
C TYR A 57 16.35 -10.76 6.84
N ALA A 58 17.48 -10.65 6.13
CA ALA A 58 18.40 -9.54 6.29
C ALA A 58 17.73 -8.20 5.96
N SER A 59 18.33 -7.11 6.43
CA SER A 59 17.95 -5.75 6.02
C SER A 59 19.08 -5.12 5.21
N ASN A 60 18.74 -4.23 4.28
CA ASN A 60 19.74 -3.44 3.53
C ASN A 60 20.14 -2.16 4.28
N GLU A 61 20.98 -1.34 3.66
CA GLU A 61 21.47 -0.06 4.20
C GLU A 61 20.37 0.99 4.39
N LEU A 62 19.23 0.83 3.71
CA LEU A 62 18.03 1.67 3.86
C LEU A 62 17.10 1.13 4.97
N ASN A 63 17.52 0.10 5.71
CA ASN A 63 16.74 -0.64 6.70
C ASN A 63 15.48 -1.33 6.14
N GLN A 64 15.43 -1.56 4.83
CA GLN A 64 14.35 -2.35 4.23
C GLN A 64 14.62 -3.83 4.51
N LYS A 65 13.59 -4.56 4.90
CA LYS A 65 13.69 -6.01 5.09
C LYS A 65 13.62 -6.72 3.75
N LEU A 66 14.61 -7.55 3.46
CA LEU A 66 14.81 -8.25 2.18
C LEU A 66 13.87 -9.45 2.04
N TYR A 67 12.57 -9.20 2.09
CA TYR A 67 11.55 -10.22 1.91
C TYR A 67 11.61 -10.81 0.49
N PRO A 68 11.53 -12.15 0.34
CA PRO A 68 11.82 -12.83 -0.92
C PRO A 68 10.63 -12.81 -1.90
N ARG A 69 9.85 -11.73 -1.94
CA ARG A 69 8.66 -11.62 -2.80
C ARG A 69 9.02 -11.78 -4.28
N TYR A 70 10.07 -11.09 -4.69
CA TYR A 70 10.63 -11.19 -6.05
C TYR A 70 11.11 -12.62 -6.33
N GLU A 71 11.93 -13.20 -5.44
CA GLU A 71 12.51 -14.53 -5.63
C GLU A 71 11.44 -15.63 -5.69
N PHE A 72 10.36 -15.51 -4.91
CA PHE A 72 9.22 -16.43 -4.98
C PHE A 72 8.42 -16.25 -6.27
N PHE A 73 8.20 -14.99 -6.68
CA PHE A 73 7.51 -14.68 -7.93
C PHE A 73 8.26 -15.21 -9.15
N LYS A 74 9.59 -15.01 -9.21
CA LYS A 74 10.42 -15.52 -10.32
C LYS A 74 10.40 -17.04 -10.42
N GLN A 75 10.39 -17.77 -9.30
CA GLN A 75 10.21 -19.23 -9.32
C GLN A 75 8.83 -19.66 -9.86
N CYS A 76 7.79 -18.84 -9.67
CA CYS A 76 6.49 -19.10 -10.31
C CYS A 76 6.58 -18.87 -11.83
N VAL A 77 7.22 -17.78 -12.26
CA VAL A 77 7.46 -17.46 -13.67
C VAL A 77 8.25 -18.57 -14.39
N GLU A 78 9.29 -19.11 -13.76
CA GLU A 78 10.06 -20.24 -14.29
C GLU A 78 9.19 -21.47 -14.58
N VAL A 79 8.25 -21.78 -13.69
CA VAL A 79 7.29 -22.88 -13.90
C VAL A 79 6.32 -22.54 -15.03
N PHE A 80 5.83 -21.30 -15.09
CA PHE A 80 4.90 -20.89 -16.15
C PHE A 80 5.53 -20.99 -17.54
N GLU A 81 6.80 -20.60 -17.67
CA GLU A 81 7.57 -20.71 -18.90
C GLU A 81 7.85 -22.18 -19.27
N ALA A 82 8.26 -23.00 -18.29
CA ALA A 82 8.54 -24.40 -18.51
C ALA A 82 7.30 -25.20 -18.94
N ASP A 83 6.15 -24.90 -18.34
CA ASP A 83 4.90 -25.66 -18.55
C ASP A 83 4.03 -25.04 -19.66
N GLY A 84 4.40 -23.86 -20.18
CA GLY A 84 3.67 -23.16 -21.23
C GLY A 84 2.28 -22.67 -20.82
N ARG A 85 2.04 -22.51 -19.52
CA ARG A 85 0.78 -22.07 -18.92
C ARG A 85 1.06 -21.17 -17.73
N SER A 86 0.39 -20.02 -17.69
CA SER A 86 0.40 -19.09 -16.55
C SER A 86 -0.95 -19.06 -15.85
N VAL A 87 -0.96 -18.62 -14.59
CA VAL A 87 -2.17 -18.43 -13.77
C VAL A 87 -2.07 -17.10 -12.99
N PRO A 88 -3.19 -16.51 -12.55
CA PRO A 88 -3.15 -15.26 -11.79
C PRO A 88 -2.31 -15.38 -10.52
N ILE A 89 -1.59 -14.30 -10.18
CA ILE A 89 -0.79 -14.20 -8.96
C ILE A 89 -1.28 -13.03 -8.11
N TYR A 90 -1.58 -13.32 -6.84
CA TYR A 90 -1.63 -12.29 -5.80
C TYR A 90 -0.29 -12.19 -5.08
N ASN A 91 0.26 -10.98 -4.94
CA ASN A 91 1.48 -10.69 -4.19
C ASN A 91 1.17 -9.72 -3.04
N ASP A 92 1.40 -10.16 -1.80
CA ASP A 92 1.09 -9.36 -0.62
C ASP A 92 1.94 -8.07 -0.50
N LYS A 93 1.26 -6.92 -0.37
CA LYS A 93 1.82 -5.56 -0.20
C LYS A 93 2.61 -5.08 -1.41
N HIS A 94 3.74 -4.39 -1.21
CA HIS A 94 4.62 -3.97 -2.30
C HIS A 94 5.16 -5.18 -3.04
N LEU A 95 5.39 -5.02 -4.35
CA LEU A 95 5.91 -6.08 -5.22
C LEU A 95 7.31 -6.54 -4.76
N SER A 96 8.21 -5.58 -4.59
CA SER A 96 9.58 -5.78 -4.12
C SER A 96 10.08 -4.53 -3.39
N TYR A 97 11.12 -4.69 -2.56
CA TYR A 97 11.80 -3.58 -1.89
C TYR A 97 12.64 -2.73 -2.85
N GLU A 98 12.91 -3.23 -4.06
CA GLU A 98 13.70 -2.59 -5.12
C GLU A 98 12.83 -2.42 -6.37
N PHE A 99 12.82 -1.20 -6.94
CA PHE A 99 11.97 -0.85 -8.06
C PHE A 99 12.22 -1.72 -9.30
N GLU A 100 13.48 -1.96 -9.67
CA GLU A 100 13.81 -2.76 -10.86
C GLU A 100 13.23 -4.17 -10.77
N LYS A 101 13.34 -4.80 -9.59
CA LYS A 101 12.71 -6.10 -9.30
C LYS A 101 11.18 -6.02 -9.41
N ALA A 102 10.57 -4.98 -8.83
CA ALA A 102 9.12 -4.79 -8.91
C ALA A 102 8.65 -4.56 -10.36
N ASN A 103 9.40 -3.80 -11.16
CA ASN A 103 9.11 -3.54 -12.56
C ASN A 103 9.19 -4.83 -13.38
N GLU A 104 10.24 -5.63 -13.21
CA GLU A 104 10.38 -6.93 -13.87
C GLU A 104 9.20 -7.85 -13.56
N MET A 105 8.69 -7.86 -12.32
CA MET A 105 7.49 -8.65 -11.97
C MET A 105 6.25 -8.24 -12.77
N VAL A 106 6.02 -6.93 -12.95
CA VAL A 106 4.90 -6.43 -13.75
C VAL A 106 5.11 -6.71 -15.24
N GLU A 107 6.32 -6.53 -15.75
CA GLU A 107 6.68 -6.85 -17.13
C GLU A 107 6.48 -8.35 -17.44
N ASP A 108 6.82 -9.24 -16.51
CA ASP A 108 6.55 -10.68 -16.64
C ASP A 108 5.06 -10.99 -16.73
N GLY A 109 4.24 -10.32 -15.92
CA GLY A 109 2.77 -10.43 -15.97
C GLY A 109 2.22 -10.08 -17.35
N HIS A 110 2.69 -8.96 -17.93
CA HIS A 110 2.34 -8.55 -19.29
C HIS A 110 2.84 -9.51 -20.35
N ARG A 111 4.11 -9.92 -20.25
CA ARG A 111 4.79 -10.79 -21.23
C ARG A 111 4.17 -12.18 -21.31
N LEU A 112 3.80 -12.75 -20.16
CA LEU A 112 3.21 -14.09 -20.05
C LEU A 112 1.67 -14.07 -19.97
N GLY A 113 1.06 -12.89 -19.99
CA GLY A 113 -0.39 -12.70 -20.09
C GLY A 113 -1.19 -13.22 -18.90
N PHE A 114 -0.68 -13.07 -17.67
CA PHE A 114 -1.42 -13.44 -16.46
C PHE A 114 -1.76 -12.22 -15.59
N PRO A 115 -2.91 -12.21 -14.91
CA PRO A 115 -3.27 -11.14 -14.00
C PRO A 115 -2.36 -11.11 -12.77
N ILE A 116 -1.94 -9.91 -12.38
CA ILE A 116 -1.26 -9.66 -11.11
C ILE A 116 -2.14 -8.75 -10.27
N LEU A 117 -2.42 -9.18 -9.05
CA LEU A 117 -2.95 -8.33 -8.00
C LEU A 117 -1.88 -8.18 -6.93
N ALA A 118 -1.58 -6.96 -6.54
CA ALA A 118 -0.68 -6.69 -5.43
C ALA A 118 -1.27 -5.59 -4.57
N GLY A 119 -0.70 -5.37 -3.39
CA GLY A 119 -1.15 -4.30 -2.53
C GLY A 119 -1.61 -4.73 -1.15
N SER A 120 -2.16 -3.76 -0.44
CA SER A 120 -2.61 -3.91 0.93
C SER A 120 -4.10 -3.74 1.12
N SER A 121 -4.55 -3.92 2.37
CA SER A 121 -5.95 -3.83 2.74
C SER A 121 -6.49 -2.39 2.79
N LEU A 122 -5.66 -1.35 2.96
CA LEU A 122 -6.16 0.02 3.11
C LEU A 122 -6.93 0.51 1.88
N PRO A 123 -6.44 0.36 0.63
CA PRO A 123 -7.20 0.79 -0.55
C PRO A 123 -8.58 0.13 -0.71
N VAL A 124 -8.77 -1.04 -0.11
CA VAL A 124 -9.96 -1.89 -0.27
C VAL A 124 -10.81 -1.99 0.99
N THR A 125 -10.38 -1.39 2.12
CA THR A 125 -11.15 -1.38 3.37
C THR A 125 -12.30 -0.36 3.31
N TRP A 126 -13.10 -0.29 4.36
CA TRP A 126 -14.19 0.67 4.53
C TRP A 126 -13.69 2.11 4.58
N ARG A 127 -14.49 3.05 4.09
CA ARG A 127 -14.23 4.49 4.18
C ARG A 127 -15.29 5.15 5.07
N LEU A 128 -14.87 5.98 6.02
CA LEU A 128 -15.77 6.70 6.95
C LEU A 128 -15.53 8.23 6.91
N PRO A 129 -16.49 9.04 6.42
CA PRO A 129 -17.68 8.63 5.68
C PRO A 129 -17.31 7.94 4.35
N ASP A 130 -18.30 7.31 3.71
CA ASP A 130 -18.11 6.81 2.35
C ASP A 130 -17.78 7.98 1.42
N LEU A 131 -16.56 7.97 0.88
CA LEU A 131 -16.04 9.02 0.01
C LEU A 131 -15.56 8.39 -1.30
N GLU A 132 -16.17 8.85 -2.40
CA GLU A 132 -15.74 8.59 -3.76
C GLU A 132 -15.30 9.91 -4.40
N LEU A 133 -14.00 10.05 -4.69
CA LEU A 133 -13.56 11.18 -5.50
C LEU A 133 -14.03 10.98 -6.95
N PRO A 134 -14.66 11.96 -7.60
CA PRO A 134 -15.05 11.80 -9.00
C PRO A 134 -13.83 11.60 -9.88
N LEU A 135 -13.87 10.57 -10.74
CA LEU A 135 -12.78 10.30 -11.67
C LEU A 135 -12.60 11.48 -12.64
N GLY A 136 -11.35 11.93 -12.81
CA GLY A 136 -11.01 13.04 -13.68
C GLY A 136 -11.39 14.41 -13.12
N ARG A 137 -11.76 14.53 -11.85
CA ARG A 137 -11.87 15.84 -11.18
C ARG A 137 -10.50 16.32 -10.75
N ARG A 138 -10.21 17.62 -10.94
CA ARG A 138 -8.94 18.19 -10.50
C ARG A 138 -8.88 18.25 -8.97
N ILE A 139 -7.77 17.77 -8.42
CA ILE A 139 -7.43 17.87 -7.01
C ILE A 139 -6.39 19.00 -6.90
N GLU A 140 -6.63 19.97 -6.02
CA GLU A 140 -5.73 21.11 -5.83
C GLU A 140 -4.62 20.79 -4.83
N ASP A 141 -4.96 20.08 -3.76
CA ASP A 141 -4.03 19.62 -2.72
C ASP A 141 -4.60 18.37 -2.03
N ALA A 142 -3.73 17.50 -1.53
CA ALA A 142 -4.11 16.29 -0.81
C ALA A 142 -3.14 15.96 0.32
N LEU A 143 -3.71 15.52 1.44
CA LEU A 143 -2.96 15.13 2.63
C LEU A 143 -3.45 13.79 3.16
N MET A 144 -2.51 12.88 3.39
CA MET A 144 -2.74 11.61 4.06
C MET A 144 -2.05 11.62 5.42
N VAL A 145 -2.76 11.23 6.48
CA VAL A 145 -2.22 10.97 7.81
C VAL A 145 -2.19 9.46 8.03
N GLY A 146 -1.07 8.95 8.50
CA GLY A 146 -0.95 7.56 8.92
C GLY A 146 -0.08 7.40 10.15
N VAL A 147 0.03 6.15 10.60
CA VAL A 147 0.86 5.73 11.74
C VAL A 147 1.53 4.40 11.45
N GLY A 148 2.59 4.09 12.17
CA GLY A 148 3.31 2.83 12.10
C GLY A 148 4.82 2.94 11.97
N SER A 149 5.47 1.79 11.75
CA SER A 149 6.91 1.68 11.56
C SER A 149 7.33 1.97 10.12
N SER A 150 8.54 2.52 9.96
CA SER A 150 9.20 2.76 8.67
C SER A 150 9.15 1.53 7.74
N ASP A 151 9.19 1.78 6.42
CA ASP A 151 9.16 0.78 5.34
C ASP A 151 7.78 0.08 5.23
N ALA A 152 7.47 -0.83 6.15
CA ALA A 152 6.25 -1.63 6.07
C ALA A 152 4.97 -0.79 6.15
N MET A 153 4.86 0.12 7.13
CA MET A 153 3.66 0.94 7.27
C MET A 153 3.66 2.15 6.34
N ASP A 154 4.84 2.70 6.03
CA ASP A 154 4.98 3.75 5.02
C ASP A 154 4.36 3.32 3.69
N TYR A 155 4.61 2.07 3.27
CA TYR A 155 3.98 1.49 2.08
C TYR A 155 2.45 1.56 2.13
N HIS A 156 1.86 1.07 3.23
CA HIS A 156 0.41 1.02 3.40
C HIS A 156 -0.23 2.40 3.28
N VAL A 157 0.37 3.40 3.93
CA VAL A 157 -0.15 4.78 3.93
C VAL A 157 0.02 5.44 2.55
N LEU A 158 1.16 5.21 1.88
CA LEU A 158 1.39 5.70 0.51
C LEU A 158 0.41 5.07 -0.48
N GLU A 159 0.11 3.79 -0.35
CA GLU A 159 -0.85 3.10 -1.22
C GLU A 159 -2.28 3.60 -1.01
N ALA A 160 -2.67 3.84 0.25
CA ALA A 160 -3.94 4.45 0.59
C ALA A 160 -4.07 5.86 -0.01
N MET A 161 -3.02 6.68 0.08
CA MET A 161 -2.99 7.99 -0.58
C MET A 161 -3.10 7.85 -2.11
N GLN A 162 -2.29 6.97 -2.72
CA GLN A 162 -2.24 6.78 -4.17
C GLN A 162 -3.62 6.38 -4.73
N CYS A 163 -4.36 5.48 -4.07
CA CYS A 163 -5.67 5.04 -4.56
C CYS A 163 -6.73 6.16 -4.58
N MET A 164 -6.52 7.24 -3.82
CA MET A 164 -7.37 8.43 -3.85
C MET A 164 -6.92 9.38 -4.95
N VAL A 165 -5.63 9.73 -4.97
CA VAL A 165 -5.12 10.80 -5.84
C VAL A 165 -4.92 10.37 -7.29
N GLU A 166 -4.81 9.08 -7.60
CA GLU A 166 -4.80 8.58 -8.98
C GLU A 166 -6.07 8.93 -9.75
N ARG A 167 -7.18 9.22 -9.05
CA ARG A 167 -8.47 9.56 -9.64
C ARG A 167 -8.51 10.99 -10.17
N ARG A 168 -7.48 11.79 -9.89
CA ARG A 168 -7.39 13.20 -10.32
C ARG A 168 -7.41 13.30 -11.84
N ALA A 169 -7.83 14.46 -12.34
CA ALA A 169 -7.62 14.79 -13.74
C ALA A 169 -6.11 14.91 -14.01
N GLY A 170 -5.50 13.88 -14.62
CA GLY A 170 -4.25 14.09 -15.35
C GLY A 170 -4.50 15.11 -16.47
N GLY A 171 -3.50 15.91 -16.83
CA GLY A 171 -3.64 16.87 -17.92
C GLY A 171 -4.28 16.19 -19.16
N GLN A 172 -5.39 16.74 -19.66
CA GLN A 172 -6.15 16.24 -20.83
C GLN A 172 -6.85 14.87 -20.69
N GLY A 173 -7.23 14.43 -19.48
CA GLY A 173 -7.95 13.16 -19.29
C GLY A 173 -7.05 11.93 -19.45
N VAL A 174 -5.75 12.13 -19.20
CA VAL A 174 -4.69 11.14 -19.35
C VAL A 174 -4.62 10.26 -18.08
N PRO A 175 -4.27 8.97 -18.20
CA PRO A 175 -3.95 8.06 -17.08
C PRO A 175 -2.97 8.67 -16.06
N GLU A 176 -2.79 8.01 -14.92
CA GLU A 176 -1.64 8.28 -14.04
C GLU A 176 -0.36 8.29 -14.88
N GLN A 177 0.54 9.23 -14.64
CA GLN A 177 1.73 9.47 -15.47
C GLN A 177 3.03 9.22 -14.72
N GLY A 178 2.94 8.98 -13.41
CA GLY A 178 4.11 8.70 -12.59
C GLY A 178 4.43 9.81 -11.60
N VAL A 179 5.56 9.61 -10.92
CA VAL A 179 6.12 10.57 -9.97
C VAL A 179 7.38 11.18 -10.55
N SER A 180 7.47 12.50 -10.56
CA SER A 180 8.67 13.22 -11.03
C SER A 180 9.71 13.38 -9.93
N ALA A 181 9.29 13.57 -8.68
CA ALA A 181 10.21 13.71 -7.57
C ALA A 181 9.58 13.39 -6.21
N VAL A 182 10.45 13.09 -5.25
CA VAL A 182 10.08 12.82 -3.86
C VAL A 182 11.03 13.49 -2.88
N GLU A 183 10.54 13.82 -1.69
CA GLU A 183 11.36 14.27 -0.55
C GLU A 183 10.79 13.74 0.76
N LEU A 184 11.63 13.09 1.57
CA LEU A 184 11.30 12.64 2.93
C LEU A 184 12.10 13.45 3.95
N ILE A 185 11.39 14.11 4.88
CA ILE A 185 11.97 14.80 6.04
C ILE A 185 11.38 14.25 7.34
N GLU A 186 12.10 14.43 8.45
CA GLU A 186 11.66 13.94 9.77
C GLU A 186 11.93 14.94 10.91
N GLY A 187 11.30 14.71 12.05
CA GLY A 187 11.51 15.52 13.25
C GLY A 187 11.01 16.95 13.12
N ASP A 188 11.75 17.90 13.72
CA ASP A 188 11.37 19.32 13.76
C ASP A 188 11.26 19.97 12.37
N GLU A 189 11.95 19.45 11.35
CA GLU A 189 11.84 19.95 9.97
C GLU A 189 10.42 19.78 9.41
N VAL A 190 9.67 18.76 9.85
CA VAL A 190 8.28 18.54 9.44
C VAL A 190 7.38 19.67 9.92
N TRP A 191 7.55 20.10 11.18
CA TRP A 191 6.77 21.20 11.75
C TRP A 191 7.13 22.53 11.09
N ALA A 192 8.43 22.79 10.92
CA ALA A 192 8.89 23.97 10.18
C ALA A 192 8.37 23.98 8.74
N ALA A 193 8.26 22.83 8.07
CA ALA A 193 7.68 22.73 6.74
C ALA A 193 6.19 23.13 6.72
N GLY A 194 5.43 22.77 7.76
CA GLY A 194 4.03 23.18 7.92
C GLY A 194 3.87 24.67 8.15
N GLU A 195 4.66 25.24 9.06
CA GLU A 195 4.70 26.68 9.34
C GLU A 195 5.04 27.50 8.08
N ASN A 196 5.85 26.94 7.18
CA ASN A 196 6.20 27.54 5.89
C ASN A 196 5.22 27.21 4.75
N GLY A 197 4.11 26.53 5.04
CA GLY A 197 3.06 26.20 4.06
C GLY A 197 3.44 25.13 3.03
N ARG A 198 4.45 24.28 3.30
CA ARG A 198 4.78 23.14 2.43
C ARG A 198 3.71 22.04 2.47
N TRP A 199 2.95 21.97 3.55
CA TRP A 199 1.74 21.15 3.67
C TRP A 199 0.64 21.95 4.35
N SER A 200 -0.62 21.59 4.08
CA SER A 200 -1.79 22.37 4.49
C SER A 200 -2.29 21.98 5.89
N GLU A 201 -2.19 22.92 6.84
CA GLU A 201 -2.78 22.76 8.18
C GLU A 201 -4.30 22.53 8.10
N ARG A 202 -4.97 23.18 7.14
CA ARG A 202 -6.40 22.99 6.89
C ARG A 202 -6.75 21.56 6.47
N LEU A 203 -5.91 20.94 5.63
CA LEU A 203 -6.11 19.53 5.25
C LEU A 203 -5.77 18.59 6.41
N LEU A 204 -4.75 18.91 7.21
CA LEU A 204 -4.44 18.16 8.42
C LEU A 204 -5.61 18.19 9.42
N GLU A 205 -6.21 19.35 9.67
CA GLU A 205 -7.41 19.49 10.50
C GLU A 205 -8.57 18.65 9.95
N ALA A 206 -8.85 18.77 8.64
CA ALA A 206 -9.90 18.00 7.99
C ALA A 206 -9.68 16.48 8.09
N ALA A 207 -8.43 16.01 7.95
CA ALA A 207 -8.08 14.59 8.10
C ALA A 207 -8.23 14.14 9.56
N LEU A 208 -7.65 14.86 10.52
CA LEU A 208 -7.73 14.51 11.95
C LEU A 208 -9.16 14.54 12.49
N SER A 209 -10.06 15.34 11.90
CA SER A 209 -11.49 15.34 12.26
C SER A 209 -12.20 13.99 11.99
N ARG A 210 -11.55 13.07 11.27
CA ARG A 210 -12.04 11.72 10.96
C ARG A 210 -11.44 10.63 11.84
N ALA A 211 -10.45 10.96 12.68
CA ALA A 211 -9.86 10.01 13.61
C ALA A 211 -10.86 9.65 14.72
N ASP A 212 -11.04 8.35 14.97
CA ASP A 212 -11.87 7.82 16.05
C ASP A 212 -11.04 7.17 17.17
N SER A 213 -9.72 7.13 17.01
CA SER A 213 -8.76 6.58 17.96
C SER A 213 -7.63 7.58 18.33
N PRO A 214 -7.94 8.82 18.76
CA PRO A 214 -6.94 9.76 19.26
C PRO A 214 -6.29 9.25 20.56
N LEU A 215 -5.00 9.56 20.72
CA LEU A 215 -4.17 9.17 21.86
C LEU A 215 -4.01 10.33 22.85
N GLY A 216 -3.13 10.17 23.85
CA GLY A 216 -2.86 11.19 24.86
C GLY A 216 -4.03 11.32 25.83
N LEU A 217 -4.50 12.54 26.09
CA LEU A 217 -5.52 12.81 27.09
C LEU A 217 -6.83 12.06 26.81
N THR A 218 -7.15 11.83 25.53
CA THR A 218 -8.34 11.08 25.15
C THR A 218 -8.26 9.61 25.60
N GLU A 219 -7.10 8.98 25.48
CA GLU A 219 -6.88 7.59 25.95
C GLU A 219 -6.68 7.53 27.47
N GLU A 220 -6.05 8.55 28.06
CA GLU A 220 -5.73 8.61 29.50
C GLU A 220 -6.97 8.84 30.38
N ASP A 221 -7.90 9.72 29.98
CA ASP A 221 -9.05 10.09 30.81
C ASP A 221 -10.39 10.27 30.08
N GLY A 222 -10.45 9.98 28.78
CA GLY A 222 -11.70 9.93 28.01
C GLY A 222 -12.25 11.28 27.58
N ARG A 223 -11.52 12.39 27.74
CA ARG A 223 -11.92 13.70 27.23
C ARG A 223 -11.71 13.81 25.72
N THR A 224 -12.48 14.68 25.06
CA THR A 224 -12.16 15.13 23.70
C THR A 224 -10.95 16.06 23.72
N GLN A 225 -10.15 16.02 22.67
CA GLN A 225 -8.91 16.80 22.57
C GLN A 225 -8.80 17.50 21.22
N ASP A 226 -8.49 18.79 21.25
CA ASP A 226 -8.07 19.55 20.07
C ASP A 226 -6.57 19.32 19.84
N LEU A 227 -6.22 18.32 19.04
CA LEU A 227 -4.83 17.93 18.81
C LEU A 227 -3.99 19.07 18.25
N ILE A 228 -4.55 19.88 17.35
CA ILE A 228 -3.81 20.96 16.68
C ILE A 228 -3.74 22.19 17.60
N GLY A 229 -4.90 22.75 17.96
CA GLY A 229 -4.98 24.05 18.63
C GLY A 229 -4.41 24.06 20.05
N SER A 230 -4.36 22.91 20.73
CA SER A 230 -3.74 22.82 22.06
C SER A 230 -2.24 22.54 22.03
N GLY A 231 -1.64 22.34 20.85
CA GLY A 231 -0.23 21.96 20.69
C GLY A 231 0.08 20.50 21.07
N GLU A 232 -0.94 19.70 21.37
CA GLU A 232 -0.77 18.33 21.85
C GLU A 232 -0.31 17.39 20.74
N LEU A 233 -0.68 17.66 19.48
CA LEU A 233 -0.17 16.91 18.33
C LEU A 233 1.35 16.89 18.30
N ARG A 234 1.98 18.06 18.47
CA ARG A 234 3.44 18.20 18.49
C ARG A 234 4.07 17.58 19.75
N ARG A 235 3.37 17.63 20.89
CA ARG A 235 3.84 17.00 22.13
C ARG A 235 3.81 15.47 22.04
N LEU A 236 2.77 14.91 21.45
CA LEU A 236 2.56 13.47 21.32
C LEU A 236 3.41 12.85 20.20
N CYS A 237 3.62 13.59 19.12
CA CYS A 237 4.40 13.15 17.97
C CYS A 237 5.84 13.66 18.05
N GLU A 238 6.69 12.92 18.77
CA GLU A 238 8.08 13.30 19.02
C GLU A 238 8.95 13.31 17.75
N ASN A 239 8.70 12.38 16.82
CA ASN A 239 9.46 12.27 15.57
C ASN A 239 8.51 12.05 14.38
N PRO A 240 7.81 13.10 13.92
CA PRO A 240 6.95 13.00 12.73
C PRO A 240 7.79 12.77 11.48
N ARG A 241 7.13 12.33 10.40
CA ARG A 241 7.72 12.29 9.06
C ARG A 241 6.78 12.90 8.04
N ALA A 242 7.35 13.60 7.06
CA ALA A 242 6.61 14.14 5.93
C ALA A 242 7.20 13.63 4.61
N TYR A 243 6.34 13.04 3.80
CA TYR A 243 6.63 12.48 2.49
C TYR A 243 5.97 13.40 1.46
N PHE A 244 6.77 14.19 0.76
CA PHE A 244 6.30 15.08 -0.29
C PHE A 244 6.43 14.38 -1.64
N VAL A 245 5.30 14.21 -2.33
CA VAL A 245 5.24 13.63 -3.68
C VAL A 245 5.00 14.76 -4.68
N GLU A 246 5.81 14.81 -5.74
CA GLU A 246 5.55 15.61 -6.93
C GLU A 246 5.25 14.67 -8.11
N TYR A 247 4.02 14.70 -8.59
CA TYR A 247 3.58 13.90 -9.73
C TYR A 247 4.01 14.52 -11.05
N ALA A 248 4.13 13.69 -12.08
CA ALA A 248 4.59 14.11 -13.41
C ALA A 248 3.69 15.16 -14.09
N ASP A 249 2.41 15.24 -13.68
CA ASP A 249 1.44 16.25 -14.12
C ASP A 249 1.52 17.58 -13.34
N GLY A 250 2.45 17.68 -12.39
CA GLY A 250 2.65 18.84 -11.52
C GLY A 250 1.79 18.85 -10.25
N PHE A 251 0.91 17.86 -10.05
CA PHE A 251 0.17 17.71 -8.80
C PHE A 251 1.11 17.38 -7.65
N LYS A 252 0.78 17.85 -6.44
CA LYS A 252 1.55 17.58 -5.22
C LYS A 252 0.63 16.98 -4.16
N ALA A 253 1.17 16.02 -3.43
CA ALA A 253 0.50 15.42 -2.29
C ALA A 253 1.49 15.27 -1.13
N THR A 254 0.96 15.33 0.09
CA THR A 254 1.75 15.11 1.31
C THR A 254 1.21 13.93 2.09
N MET A 255 2.10 13.06 2.54
CA MET A 255 1.79 12.09 3.59
C MET A 255 2.53 12.46 4.89
N LEU A 256 1.80 12.52 6.00
CA LEU A 256 2.32 12.76 7.34
C LEU A 256 2.19 11.47 8.17
N LEU A 257 3.31 11.04 8.74
CA LEU A 257 3.34 9.93 9.71
C LEU A 257 3.35 10.52 11.12
N LEU A 258 2.23 10.44 11.83
CA LEU A 258 1.98 11.13 13.10
C LEU A 258 1.88 10.15 14.28
N ASN A 259 2.93 9.34 14.45
CA ASN A 259 3.03 8.36 15.52
C ASN A 259 2.85 8.99 16.90
N GLY A 260 2.02 8.38 17.74
CA GLY A 260 1.75 8.82 19.11
C GLY A 260 0.53 9.75 19.27
N ALA A 261 -0.02 10.30 18.18
CA ALA A 261 -1.19 11.19 18.24
C ALA A 261 -2.53 10.50 17.97
N ILE A 262 -2.57 9.55 17.05
CA ILE A 262 -3.77 8.77 16.66
C ILE A 262 -3.38 7.30 16.44
N ARG A 263 -4.35 6.42 16.19
CA ARG A 263 -4.13 5.06 15.66
C ARG A 263 -4.64 4.87 14.22
N ASP A 264 -5.16 5.94 13.62
CA ASP A 264 -5.96 5.89 12.40
C ASP A 264 -5.20 6.25 11.13
N TYR A 265 -5.86 6.02 10.00
CA TYR A 265 -5.41 6.40 8.66
C TYR A 265 -6.45 7.34 8.06
N CYS A 266 -6.12 8.61 7.91
CA CYS A 266 -7.09 9.65 7.53
C CYS A 266 -6.62 10.40 6.29
N PHE A 267 -7.53 10.67 5.37
CA PHE A 267 -7.26 11.37 4.12
C PHE A 267 -8.10 12.65 4.05
N ALA A 268 -7.52 13.70 3.49
CA ALA A 268 -8.23 14.91 3.10
C ALA A 268 -7.72 15.43 1.75
N ALA A 269 -8.62 16.05 0.99
CA ALA A 269 -8.26 16.71 -0.26
C ALA A 269 -9.12 17.96 -0.49
N LEU A 270 -8.52 18.95 -1.15
CA LEU A 270 -9.23 20.09 -1.70
C LEU A 270 -9.47 19.85 -3.19
N LEU A 271 -10.75 19.85 -3.59
CA LEU A 271 -11.14 19.64 -4.98
C LEU A 271 -11.37 20.99 -5.65
N GLU A 272 -11.05 21.09 -6.94
CA GLU A 272 -11.27 22.33 -7.68
C GLU A 272 -12.74 22.76 -7.64
N GLY A 273 -12.94 24.01 -7.24
CA GLY A 273 -14.26 24.64 -7.09
C GLY A 273 -14.98 24.38 -5.77
N ASP A 274 -14.43 23.56 -4.88
CA ASP A 274 -14.98 23.36 -3.53
C ASP A 274 -14.27 24.30 -2.54
N ASP A 275 -15.04 24.98 -1.68
CA ASP A 275 -14.47 25.85 -0.65
C ASP A 275 -13.89 25.03 0.51
N GLU A 276 -14.54 23.91 0.88
CA GLU A 276 -14.18 23.05 2.01
C GLU A 276 -13.51 21.74 1.59
N PRO A 277 -12.50 21.24 2.32
CA PRO A 277 -11.90 19.94 2.06
C PRO A 277 -12.90 18.80 2.22
N VAL A 278 -12.80 17.79 1.36
CA VAL A 278 -13.39 16.48 1.62
C VAL A 278 -12.43 15.67 2.48
N SER A 279 -12.95 14.86 3.42
CA SER A 279 -12.10 14.00 4.26
C SER A 279 -12.78 12.71 4.67
N MET A 280 -11.98 11.69 4.93
CA MET A 280 -12.41 10.34 5.32
C MET A 280 -11.35 9.60 6.14
N GLN A 281 -11.75 8.56 6.86
CA GLN A 281 -10.90 7.59 7.54
C GLN A 281 -10.92 6.26 6.77
N PHE A 282 -9.75 5.71 6.47
CA PHE A 282 -9.61 4.32 6.04
C PHE A 282 -9.79 3.43 7.27
N PHE A 283 -11.00 2.95 7.44
CA PHE A 283 -11.40 2.30 8.67
C PHE A 283 -10.87 0.87 8.74
N LEU A 284 -10.02 0.62 9.75
CA LEU A 284 -9.59 -0.72 10.12
C LEU A 284 -10.42 -1.18 11.31
N THR A 285 -11.25 -2.19 11.09
CA THR A 285 -12.08 -2.77 12.16
C THR A 285 -11.23 -3.21 13.36
N PRO A 286 -11.64 -2.90 14.60
CA PRO A 286 -10.93 -3.33 15.79
C PRO A 286 -10.76 -4.84 15.88
N THR A 287 -9.70 -5.28 16.55
CA THR A 287 -9.46 -6.70 16.82
C THR A 287 -10.56 -7.28 17.72
N PRO A 288 -10.88 -8.59 17.59
CA PRO A 288 -10.20 -9.60 16.78
C PRO A 288 -10.69 -9.69 15.32
N ASN A 289 -11.77 -8.98 14.96
CA ASN A 289 -12.42 -9.13 13.66
C ASN A 289 -11.73 -8.24 12.61
N VAL A 290 -10.59 -8.69 12.07
CA VAL A 290 -9.79 -7.99 11.03
C VAL A 290 -10.47 -8.00 9.65
N THR A 291 -11.68 -7.45 9.56
CA THR A 291 -12.57 -7.52 8.38
C THR A 291 -11.96 -6.85 7.15
N TYR A 292 -11.09 -5.87 7.34
CA TYR A 292 -10.31 -5.26 6.26
C TYR A 292 -9.49 -6.29 5.45
N SER A 293 -9.01 -7.37 6.08
CA SER A 293 -8.33 -8.46 5.38
C SER A 293 -9.31 -9.29 4.55
N ALA A 294 -10.56 -9.45 5.02
CA ALA A 294 -11.60 -10.12 4.23
C ALA A 294 -11.98 -9.31 2.98
N CYS A 295 -11.97 -7.98 3.05
CA CYS A 295 -12.15 -7.11 1.88
C CYS A 295 -11.05 -7.34 0.83
N LEU A 296 -9.79 -7.47 1.26
CA LEU A 296 -8.67 -7.80 0.37
C LEU A 296 -8.80 -9.20 -0.23
N VAL A 297 -9.14 -10.20 0.60
CA VAL A 297 -9.39 -11.58 0.13
C VAL A 297 -10.52 -11.62 -0.90
N HIS A 298 -11.57 -10.80 -0.73
CA HIS A 298 -12.63 -10.70 -1.73
C HIS A 298 -12.10 -10.25 -3.10
N LYS A 299 -11.16 -9.30 -3.15
CA LYS A 299 -10.50 -8.86 -4.39
C LYS A 299 -9.58 -9.90 -5.01
N ILE A 300 -8.90 -10.69 -4.17
CA ILE A 300 -8.13 -11.85 -4.64
C ILE A 300 -9.05 -12.88 -5.29
N VAL A 301 -10.17 -13.21 -4.64
CA VAL A 301 -11.16 -14.17 -5.16
C VAL A 301 -11.78 -13.65 -6.45
N GLU A 302 -12.15 -12.36 -6.51
CA GLU A 302 -12.67 -11.71 -7.72
C GLU A 302 -11.71 -11.89 -8.92
N MET A 303 -10.40 -11.66 -8.71
CA MET A 303 -9.40 -11.88 -9.76
C MET A 303 -9.31 -13.35 -10.18
N LEU A 304 -9.32 -14.28 -9.22
CA LEU A 304 -9.23 -15.71 -9.51
C LEU A 304 -10.46 -16.24 -10.26
N GLU A 305 -11.65 -15.73 -9.96
CA GLU A 305 -12.90 -16.15 -10.60
C GLU A 305 -13.07 -15.54 -12.00
N THR A 306 -12.63 -14.30 -12.20
CA THR A 306 -12.82 -13.57 -13.46
C THR A 306 -11.61 -13.67 -14.40
N GLY A 307 -10.43 -14.00 -13.89
CA GLY A 307 -9.18 -13.88 -14.62
C GLY A 307 -8.78 -12.44 -14.93
N VAL A 308 -9.28 -11.45 -14.18
CA VAL A 308 -9.00 -10.02 -14.37
C VAL A 308 -8.69 -9.38 -13.01
N ALA A 309 -7.55 -8.67 -12.91
CA ALA A 309 -7.24 -7.92 -11.69
C ALA A 309 -8.19 -6.72 -11.54
N PRO A 310 -8.84 -6.52 -10.37
CA PRO A 310 -9.82 -5.44 -10.16
C PRO A 310 -9.20 -4.04 -10.17
N TYR A 311 -7.89 -3.94 -10.02
CA TYR A 311 -7.12 -2.71 -10.13
C TYR A 311 -5.70 -3.03 -10.62
N PRO A 312 -5.01 -2.07 -11.28
CA PRO A 312 -3.74 -2.33 -11.95
C PRO A 312 -2.59 -2.57 -10.98
N ALA A 313 -1.71 -3.53 -11.30
CA ALA A 313 -0.48 -3.78 -10.55
C ALA A 313 0.50 -2.60 -10.63
N GLU A 314 0.38 -1.78 -11.67
CA GLU A 314 1.13 -0.55 -11.86
C GLU A 314 0.91 0.47 -10.73
N ARG A 315 -0.27 0.48 -10.08
CA ARG A 315 -0.48 1.26 -8.85
C ARG A 315 0.48 0.80 -7.75
N THR A 316 0.63 -0.51 -7.57
CA THR A 316 1.57 -1.03 -6.58
C THR A 316 3.02 -0.79 -7.01
N LEU A 317 3.33 -0.86 -8.30
CA LEU A 317 4.66 -0.57 -8.83
C LEU A 317 5.10 0.87 -8.52
N ILE A 318 4.25 1.87 -8.84
CA ILE A 318 4.57 3.27 -8.54
C ILE A 318 4.75 3.50 -7.03
N VAL A 319 3.93 2.86 -6.18
CA VAL A 319 4.05 2.98 -4.72
C VAL A 319 5.31 2.31 -4.19
N SER A 320 5.67 1.13 -4.71
CA SER A 320 6.92 0.43 -4.35
C SER A 320 8.14 1.31 -4.67
N GLY A 321 8.14 1.91 -5.85
CA GLY A 321 9.21 2.80 -6.29
C GLY A 321 9.25 4.15 -5.57
N MET A 322 8.08 4.72 -5.21
CA MET A 322 7.99 5.90 -4.35
C MET A 322 8.64 5.64 -3.00
N LEU A 323 8.28 4.54 -2.33
CA LEU A 323 8.82 4.20 -1.02
C LEU A 323 10.35 4.05 -1.04
N GLU A 324 10.89 3.27 -1.98
CA GLU A 324 12.34 3.13 -2.13
C GLU A 324 13.02 4.49 -2.34
N SER A 325 12.41 5.35 -3.18
CA SER A 325 12.95 6.69 -3.48
C SER A 325 12.88 7.62 -2.27
N PHE A 326 11.83 7.53 -1.44
CA PHE A 326 11.73 8.28 -0.18
C PHE A 326 12.80 7.85 0.83
N LEU A 327 13.05 6.55 0.98
CA LEU A 327 14.11 6.06 1.86
C LEU A 327 15.49 6.52 1.39
N LYS A 328 15.74 6.51 0.08
CA LYS A 328 16.95 7.10 -0.52
C LYS A 328 17.04 8.61 -0.30
N SER A 329 15.91 9.32 -0.37
CA SER A 329 15.84 10.77 -0.14
C SER A 329 16.22 11.12 1.30
N LEU A 330 15.67 10.39 2.27
CA LEU A 330 16.00 10.56 3.68
C LEU A 330 17.49 10.26 3.95
N ALA A 331 18.00 9.14 3.43
CA ALA A 331 19.41 8.78 3.58
C ALA A 331 20.37 9.82 2.96
N ALA A 332 19.95 10.47 1.86
CA ALA A 332 20.71 11.51 1.19
C ALA A 332 20.49 12.92 1.76
N GLY A 333 19.49 13.12 2.62
CA GLY A 333 19.10 14.41 3.17
C GLY A 333 18.67 15.44 2.12
N LYS A 334 18.02 14.99 1.03
CA LYS A 334 17.61 15.89 -0.07
C LYS A 334 16.46 15.33 -0.90
N ARG A 335 15.74 16.23 -1.58
CA ARG A 335 14.80 15.90 -2.67
C ARG A 335 15.49 15.12 -3.78
N LEU A 336 14.82 14.11 -4.32
CA LEU A 336 15.29 13.27 -5.42
C LEU A 336 14.33 13.35 -6.61
N GLU A 337 14.89 13.50 -7.81
CA GLU A 337 14.16 13.24 -9.06
C GLU A 337 13.99 11.73 -9.26
N THR A 338 12.87 11.31 -9.83
CA THR A 338 12.49 9.90 -9.98
C THR A 338 12.14 9.54 -11.43
N PRO A 339 13.08 9.68 -12.39
CA PRO A 339 12.81 9.39 -13.81
C PRO A 339 12.39 7.93 -14.06
N HIS A 340 12.79 7.00 -13.20
CA HIS A 340 12.38 5.59 -13.25
C HIS A 340 10.90 5.39 -12.90
N LEU A 341 10.26 6.34 -12.21
CA LEU A 341 8.85 6.27 -11.83
C LEU A 341 7.90 6.88 -12.88
N ALA A 342 8.34 6.95 -14.14
CA ALA A 342 7.48 7.28 -15.29
C ALA A 342 6.56 6.09 -15.65
N VAL A 343 5.74 5.67 -14.68
CA VAL A 343 4.82 4.54 -14.77
C VAL A 343 3.43 5.09 -15.10
N SER A 344 2.85 4.62 -16.20
CA SER A 344 1.51 5.04 -16.61
C SER A 344 0.49 3.93 -16.54
N TYR A 345 -0.68 4.21 -15.96
CA TYR A 345 -1.79 3.28 -15.88
C TYR A 345 -3.14 3.98 -15.74
N GLN A 346 -4.19 3.30 -16.18
CA GLN A 346 -5.56 3.78 -16.02
C GLN A 346 -6.09 3.37 -14.64
N PRO A 347 -6.47 4.31 -13.75
CA PRO A 347 -7.14 3.97 -12.50
C PRO A 347 -8.49 3.27 -12.79
N PRO A 348 -8.95 2.37 -11.89
CA PRO A 348 -10.25 1.73 -12.03
C PRO A 348 -11.37 2.78 -12.03
N ALA A 349 -12.38 2.56 -12.87
CA ALA A 349 -13.52 3.46 -13.01
C ALA A 349 -14.22 3.69 -11.66
N GLU A 350 -14.41 2.60 -10.91
CA GLU A 350 -14.96 2.59 -9.56
C GLU A 350 -13.85 2.32 -8.54
N SER A 351 -13.86 3.04 -7.41
CA SER A 351 -13.00 2.66 -6.27
C SER A 351 -13.34 1.26 -5.79
N GLN A 352 -12.32 0.58 -5.26
CA GLN A 352 -12.39 -0.84 -4.89
C GLN A 352 -12.58 -1.06 -3.38
N HIS A 353 -12.98 0.00 -2.66
CA HIS A 353 -13.24 -0.02 -1.23
C HIS A 353 -14.55 -0.73 -0.89
N ALA A 354 -14.65 -1.23 0.35
CA ALA A 354 -15.85 -1.90 0.82
C ALA A 354 -17.04 -0.94 0.90
N ARG A 355 -18.21 -1.39 0.43
CA ARG A 355 -19.48 -0.66 0.45
C ARG A 355 -20.59 -1.54 1.03
N TYR A 356 -21.65 -0.90 1.50
CA TYR A 356 -22.85 -1.54 2.07
C TYR A 356 -23.77 -2.15 1.01
#